data_AF-A0A382W574-F1
#
_entry.id   AF-A0A382W574-F1
#
_cell.length_a   1.000
_cell.length_b   1.000
_cell.length_c   1.000
_cell.angle_alpha   90.00
_cell.angle_beta   90.00
_cell.angle_gamma   90.00
#
_symmetry.space_group_name_H-M   'P 1'
#
loop_
_entity.id
_entity.type
_entity.pdbx_description
1 polymer ?
#
loop_
_entity_poly.entity_id
_entity_poly.type
_entity_poly.pdbx_seq_one_letter_code
_entity_poly.pdbx_strand_id
1 'polypeptide(L)'
;EPVREHVTIISNTDVRNAEAFTAPETGGDHFRSSATFLTQEHPKQTEGSDIHVGASMDQLYAQRFGQETPIPSLQLCIENVDQSGGCAYGYACVYTDTISWAAPTEPLPMIRDPRVAFDQLFGAGGTAEERASRRRTDSSILDWITDEVARLKQTLGPTDRNRLNDYLDDVREIERRIQRIELQNTSGEPRELPEAPIGVPDSFREHVEVMFDLQALAFMSDLTRVFSFKMGRDASGRAYPESGTTRGFHPASHHGEREERVLEFATINTYHVSLIPYFL
;
A
#
# COMPACT_ATOMS: atom_id res chain seq x y z
N GLU A 1 -4.80 23.52 -10.20
CA GLU A 1 -6.17 23.25 -9.69
C GLU A 1 -7.02 22.31 -10.58
N PRO A 2 -6.49 21.26 -11.26
CA PRO A 2 -7.33 20.41 -12.13
C PRO A 2 -8.21 19.38 -11.39
N VAL A 3 -7.81 18.90 -10.21
CA VAL A 3 -8.53 17.82 -9.49
C VAL A 3 -9.39 18.30 -8.32
N ARG A 4 -9.42 19.61 -8.07
CA ARG A 4 -10.01 20.20 -6.85
C ARG A 4 -11.51 19.88 -6.70
N GLU A 5 -12.25 19.79 -7.79
CA GLU A 5 -13.68 19.44 -7.78
C GLU A 5 -13.96 17.95 -7.52
N HIS A 6 -12.93 17.10 -7.65
CA HIS A 6 -13.01 15.65 -7.46
C HIS A 6 -12.44 15.18 -6.11
N VAL A 7 -11.83 16.08 -5.34
CA VAL A 7 -11.21 15.77 -4.04
C VAL A 7 -12.10 16.28 -2.91
N THR A 8 -12.47 15.38 -2.00
CA THR A 8 -13.12 15.73 -0.73
C THR A 8 -12.12 15.56 0.41
N ILE A 9 -11.84 16.63 1.14
CA ILE A 9 -11.02 16.58 2.35
C ILE A 9 -11.96 16.43 3.55
N ILE A 10 -11.82 15.33 4.28
CA ILE A 10 -12.47 15.12 5.57
C ILE A 10 -11.41 15.41 6.64
N SER A 11 -11.65 16.42 7.48
CA SER A 11 -10.72 16.86 8.52
C SER A 11 -11.46 17.05 9.85
N ASN A 12 -10.70 17.30 10.92
CA ASN A 12 -11.23 17.41 12.29
C ASN A 12 -12.02 16.16 12.72
N THR A 13 -11.55 15.00 12.28
CA THR A 13 -12.08 13.71 12.69
C THR A 13 -11.40 13.24 13.97
N ASP A 14 -12.16 12.52 14.79
CA ASP A 14 -11.69 11.82 15.97
C ASP A 14 -12.16 10.37 15.87
N VAL A 15 -11.41 9.44 16.45
CA VAL A 15 -11.67 8.01 16.41
C VAL A 15 -11.78 7.50 17.84
N ARG A 16 -12.95 7.73 18.45
CA ARG A 16 -13.23 7.30 19.83
C ARG A 16 -12.91 5.82 20.08
N ASN A 17 -13.15 4.96 19.09
CA ASN A 17 -12.86 3.53 19.23
C ASN A 17 -11.36 3.20 19.27
N ALA A 18 -10.49 4.17 18.98
CA ALA A 18 -9.04 4.06 19.18
C ALA A 18 -8.60 4.41 20.61
N GLU A 19 -9.47 4.97 21.45
CA GLU A 19 -9.15 5.27 22.84
C GLU A 19 -9.07 3.99 23.70
N ALA A 20 -8.36 4.07 24.83
CA ALA A 20 -8.43 3.05 25.85
C ALA A 20 -9.77 3.15 26.61
N PHE A 21 -10.57 2.09 26.59
CA PHE A 21 -11.82 1.98 27.36
C PHE A 21 -11.59 1.40 28.74
N THR A 22 -10.49 0.66 28.92
CA THR A 22 -10.09 0.08 30.20
C THR A 22 -8.64 0.41 30.53
N ALA A 23 -8.30 0.43 31.83
CA ALA A 23 -6.94 0.74 32.27
C ALA A 23 -5.86 -0.17 31.63
N PRO A 24 -6.06 -1.49 31.46
CA PRO A 24 -5.11 -2.37 30.78
C PRO A 24 -4.78 -1.99 29.34
N GLU A 25 -5.63 -1.24 28.65
CA GLU A 25 -5.43 -0.86 27.25
C GLU A 25 -4.51 0.37 27.09
N THR A 26 -4.18 1.07 28.17
CA THR A 26 -3.37 2.30 28.13
C THR A 26 -2.01 2.04 27.48
N GLY A 27 -1.62 2.89 26.52
CA GLY A 27 -0.36 2.77 25.75
C GLY A 27 -0.46 1.92 24.47
N GLY A 28 -1.55 1.17 24.29
CA GLY A 28 -1.82 0.41 23.06
C GLY A 28 -2.33 1.24 21.88
N ASP A 29 -2.13 2.56 21.89
CA ASP A 29 -2.77 3.50 20.96
C ASP A 29 -2.42 3.21 19.50
N HIS A 30 -1.16 2.86 19.22
CA HIS A 30 -0.69 2.51 17.87
C HIS A 30 -1.34 1.24 17.28
N PHE A 31 -1.78 0.32 18.14
CA PHE A 31 -2.50 -0.88 17.71
C PHE A 31 -3.95 -0.51 17.39
N ARG A 32 -4.59 0.26 18.26
CA ARG A 32 -5.99 0.63 18.08
C ARG A 32 -6.19 1.60 16.92
N SER A 33 -5.34 2.61 16.75
CA SER A 33 -5.46 3.60 15.68
C SER A 33 -5.46 2.97 14.29
N SER A 34 -4.49 2.08 14.03
CA SER A 34 -4.41 1.34 12.77
C SER A 34 -5.63 0.44 12.55
N ALA A 35 -6.03 -0.33 13.58
CA ALA A 35 -7.13 -1.27 13.46
C ALA A 35 -8.49 -0.57 13.27
N THR A 36 -8.69 0.58 13.90
CA THR A 36 -9.94 1.36 13.86
C THR A 36 -10.07 2.24 12.62
N PHE A 37 -8.98 2.53 11.91
CA PHE A 37 -8.95 3.52 10.82
C PHE A 37 -10.09 3.31 9.80
N LEU A 38 -10.22 2.09 9.26
CA LEU A 38 -11.28 1.75 8.30
C LEU A 38 -12.43 0.92 8.89
N THR A 39 -12.30 0.37 10.10
CA THR A 39 -13.34 -0.45 10.73
C THR A 39 -14.28 0.37 11.61
N GLN A 40 -13.77 1.46 12.20
CA GLN A 40 -14.44 2.26 13.20
C GLN A 40 -15.00 1.43 14.36
N GLU A 41 -14.36 0.33 14.73
CA GLU A 41 -14.75 -0.53 15.86
C GLU A 41 -13.55 -0.82 16.76
N HIS A 42 -13.81 -0.92 18.07
CA HIS A 42 -12.75 -1.01 19.07
C HIS A 42 -12.16 -2.43 19.07
N PRO A 43 -10.85 -2.61 18.82
CA PRO A 43 -10.26 -3.92 18.73
C PRO A 43 -10.25 -4.58 20.10
N LYS A 44 -10.57 -5.87 20.13
CA LYS A 44 -10.39 -6.68 21.32
C LYS A 44 -8.91 -6.75 21.67
N GLN A 45 -8.57 -6.35 22.90
CA GLN A 45 -7.25 -6.58 23.48
C GLN A 45 -7.00 -8.09 23.63
N THR A 46 -6.22 -8.66 22.73
CA THR A 46 -5.74 -10.04 22.76
C THR A 46 -4.42 -10.17 22.01
N GLU A 47 -3.56 -11.08 22.48
CA GLU A 47 -2.36 -11.56 21.77
C GLU A 47 -2.59 -12.94 21.12
N GLY A 48 -3.78 -13.51 21.30
CA GLY A 48 -4.17 -14.83 20.80
C GLY A 48 -4.79 -14.80 19.40
N SER A 49 -5.29 -15.96 18.97
CA SER A 49 -5.97 -16.13 17.69
C SER A 49 -7.40 -15.58 17.65
N ASP A 50 -7.92 -15.11 18.78
CA ASP A 50 -9.28 -14.64 18.98
C ASP A 50 -9.42 -13.12 18.75
N ILE A 51 -8.68 -12.62 17.74
CA ILE A 51 -8.71 -11.24 17.26
C ILE A 51 -10.12 -10.83 16.81
N HIS A 52 -10.48 -9.57 17.05
CA HIS A 52 -11.79 -9.02 16.71
C HIS A 52 -11.74 -7.49 16.63
N VAL A 53 -12.11 -6.88 15.50
CA VAL A 53 -12.20 -5.41 15.36
C VAL A 53 -13.28 -4.93 14.38
N GLY A 54 -13.94 -5.81 13.63
CA GLY A 54 -14.97 -5.42 12.66
C GLY A 54 -14.53 -5.53 11.19
N ALA A 55 -15.50 -5.50 10.27
CA ALA A 55 -15.22 -5.44 8.83
C ALA A 55 -14.89 -4.00 8.42
N SER A 56 -13.90 -3.82 7.55
CA SER A 56 -13.44 -2.50 7.16
C SER A 56 -14.26 -1.90 6.01
N MET A 57 -14.32 -0.57 5.94
CA MET A 57 -15.13 0.18 4.96
C MET A 57 -14.76 -0.15 3.51
N ASP A 58 -13.47 -0.32 3.20
CA ASP A 58 -13.01 -0.74 1.87
C ASP A 58 -13.55 -2.13 1.51
N GLN A 59 -13.67 -3.04 2.47
CA GLN A 59 -14.19 -4.38 2.25
C GLN A 59 -15.72 -4.40 2.16
N LEU A 60 -16.43 -3.55 2.91
CA LEU A 60 -17.86 -3.34 2.70
C LEU A 60 -18.14 -2.86 1.26
N TYR A 61 -17.28 -1.99 0.72
CA TYR A 61 -17.36 -1.58 -0.68
C TYR A 61 -17.02 -2.72 -1.64
N ALA A 62 -15.91 -3.44 -1.43
CA ALA A 62 -15.47 -4.54 -2.27
C ALA A 62 -16.47 -5.71 -2.35
N GLN A 63 -17.13 -6.04 -1.24
CA GLN A 63 -18.20 -7.04 -1.19
C GLN A 63 -19.38 -6.67 -2.08
N ARG A 64 -19.68 -5.37 -2.20
CA ARG A 64 -20.82 -4.88 -2.98
C ARG A 64 -20.48 -4.59 -4.44
N PHE A 65 -19.28 -4.05 -4.70
CA PHE A 65 -18.92 -3.47 -6.01
C PHE A 65 -17.65 -4.04 -6.62
N GLY A 66 -16.87 -4.84 -5.87
CA GLY A 66 -15.65 -5.49 -6.37
C GLY A 66 -15.91 -6.79 -7.14
N GLN A 67 -17.16 -7.24 -7.25
CA GLN A 67 -17.50 -8.50 -7.93
C GLN A 67 -17.55 -8.36 -9.47
N GLU A 68 -17.45 -7.14 -9.99
CA GLU A 68 -17.46 -6.84 -11.42
C GLU A 68 -16.05 -6.77 -12.04
N THR A 69 -15.01 -6.81 -11.20
CA THR A 69 -13.60 -6.74 -11.63
C THR A 69 -12.87 -8.05 -11.32
N PRO A 70 -11.80 -8.40 -12.06
CA PRO A 70 -11.02 -9.62 -11.82
C PRO A 70 -10.45 -9.73 -10.40
N ILE A 71 -10.08 -8.59 -9.81
CA ILE A 71 -9.56 -8.48 -8.45
C ILE A 71 -10.56 -7.64 -7.63
N PRO A 72 -11.21 -8.21 -6.60
CA PRO A 72 -12.23 -7.47 -5.84
C PRO A 72 -11.68 -6.31 -5.01
N SER A 73 -10.48 -6.47 -4.47
CA SER A 73 -9.71 -5.40 -3.81
C SER A 73 -8.23 -5.77 -3.75
N LEU A 74 -7.35 -4.78 -3.59
CA LEU A 74 -5.92 -4.99 -3.37
C LEU A 74 -5.41 -4.16 -2.19
N GLN A 75 -4.66 -4.82 -1.31
CA GLN A 75 -4.10 -4.25 -0.10
C GLN A 75 -2.60 -4.01 -0.29
N LEU A 76 -2.15 -2.76 -0.15
CA LEU A 76 -0.77 -2.32 -0.39
C LEU A 76 -0.19 -1.67 0.85
N CYS A 77 1.12 -1.82 1.08
CA CYS A 77 1.83 -1.08 2.13
C CYS A 77 3.25 -0.70 1.72
N ILE A 78 3.84 0.22 2.47
CA ILE A 78 5.24 0.64 2.30
C ILE A 78 6.15 0.01 3.35
N GLU A 79 5.70 0.04 4.60
CA GLU A 79 6.48 -0.48 5.72
C GLU A 79 6.25 -1.97 5.94
N ASN A 80 7.14 -2.57 6.73
CA ASN A 80 7.13 -4.02 6.94
C ASN A 80 5.84 -4.49 7.62
N VAL A 81 5.24 -5.53 7.05
CA VAL A 81 4.33 -6.45 7.73
C VAL A 81 5.22 -7.49 8.41
N ASP A 82 4.94 -7.91 9.63
CA ASP A 82 5.77 -8.85 10.42
C ASP A 82 7.02 -8.24 11.06
N GLN A 83 6.86 -7.29 11.96
CA GLN A 83 7.94 -7.03 12.92
C GLN A 83 8.09 -8.23 13.88
N SER A 84 9.14 -9.00 13.67
CA SER A 84 9.85 -9.72 14.73
C SER A 84 10.30 -8.69 15.77
N GLY A 85 9.51 -8.51 16.84
CA GLY A 85 9.83 -7.49 17.84
C GLY A 85 8.78 -7.16 18.90
N GLY A 86 7.62 -7.80 18.89
CA GLY A 86 6.70 -7.83 20.04
C GLY A 86 5.34 -7.20 19.73
N CYS A 87 4.33 -8.05 19.64
CA CYS A 87 2.98 -7.67 20.00
C CYS A 87 3.05 -7.14 21.45
N ALA A 88 2.48 -5.96 21.71
CA ALA A 88 2.69 -5.22 22.94
C ALA A 88 1.37 -4.72 23.50
N TYR A 89 1.35 -4.38 24.78
CA TYR A 89 0.15 -3.87 25.46
C TYR A 89 -1.05 -4.83 25.32
N GLY A 90 -0.81 -6.14 25.19
CA GLY A 90 -1.87 -7.13 25.07
C GLY A 90 -2.59 -7.14 23.71
N TYR A 91 -2.03 -6.54 22.66
CA TYR A 91 -2.62 -6.50 21.32
C TYR A 91 -1.80 -7.28 20.29
N ALA A 92 -2.50 -8.07 19.47
CA ALA A 92 -1.94 -8.80 18.35
C ALA A 92 -1.37 -7.86 17.29
N CYS A 93 -0.23 -8.24 16.71
CA CYS A 93 0.50 -7.45 15.73
C CYS A 93 -0.33 -7.13 14.47
N VAL A 94 -1.29 -7.99 14.13
CA VAL A 94 -2.20 -7.79 13.00
C VAL A 94 -2.98 -6.48 13.07
N TYR A 95 -3.28 -5.97 14.28
CA TYR A 95 -3.93 -4.67 14.47
C TYR A 95 -3.06 -3.49 13.99
N THR A 96 -1.75 -3.68 13.92
CA THR A 96 -0.78 -2.71 13.37
C THR A 96 -0.32 -3.02 11.96
N ASP A 97 -0.57 -4.23 11.45
CA ASP A 97 0.00 -4.68 10.18
C ASP A 97 -0.97 -4.42 9.02
N THR A 98 -2.28 -4.53 9.26
CA THR A 98 -3.31 -4.26 8.25
C THR A 98 -4.26 -3.13 8.67
N ILE A 99 -4.87 -2.50 7.67
CA ILE A 99 -6.02 -1.59 7.82
C ILE A 99 -7.27 -2.16 7.15
N SER A 100 -7.19 -3.35 6.55
CA SER A 100 -8.23 -3.94 5.71
C SER A 100 -8.67 -5.29 6.29
N TRP A 101 -9.97 -5.43 6.54
CA TRP A 101 -10.59 -6.54 7.27
C TRP A 101 -11.83 -7.01 6.52
N ALA A 102 -11.77 -8.20 5.92
CA ALA A 102 -12.88 -8.77 5.14
C ALA A 102 -14.09 -9.10 6.02
N ALA A 103 -13.84 -9.46 7.27
CA ALA A 103 -14.83 -9.76 8.31
C ALA A 103 -14.23 -9.40 9.69
N PRO A 104 -15.03 -9.39 10.78
CA PRO A 104 -14.56 -8.96 12.10
C PRO A 104 -13.31 -9.66 12.64
N THR A 105 -13.01 -10.87 12.15
CA THR A 105 -11.88 -11.70 12.55
C THR A 105 -10.99 -12.09 11.37
N GLU A 106 -11.17 -11.45 10.20
CA GLU A 106 -10.51 -11.84 8.95
C GLU A 106 -9.69 -10.65 8.39
N PRO A 107 -8.45 -10.46 8.87
CA PRO A 107 -7.54 -9.44 8.35
C PRO A 107 -7.03 -9.84 6.96
N LEU A 108 -6.93 -8.87 6.05
CA LEU A 108 -6.35 -9.08 4.73
C LEU A 108 -4.86 -8.73 4.72
N PRO A 109 -4.01 -9.57 4.07
CA PRO A 109 -2.58 -9.34 4.00
C PRO A 109 -2.26 -8.13 3.11
N MET A 110 -1.29 -7.32 3.54
CA MET A 110 -0.84 -6.15 2.78
C MET A 110 0.39 -6.50 1.94
N ILE A 111 0.40 -6.07 0.68
CA ILE A 111 1.51 -6.32 -0.24
C ILE A 111 2.49 -5.16 -0.17
N ARG A 112 3.69 -5.47 0.32
CA ARG A 112 4.80 -4.51 0.40
C ARG A 112 5.63 -4.45 -0.87
N ASP A 113 5.81 -5.57 -1.54
CA ASP A 113 6.73 -5.69 -2.67
C ASP A 113 6.04 -5.28 -3.99
N PRO A 114 6.52 -4.24 -4.70
CA PRO A 114 5.99 -3.83 -6.01
C PRO A 114 5.96 -4.96 -7.04
N ARG A 115 6.93 -5.88 -7.04
CA ARG A 115 6.95 -7.03 -7.94
C ARG A 115 5.77 -7.96 -7.68
N VAL A 116 5.45 -8.19 -6.41
CA VAL A 116 4.30 -9.03 -6.03
C VAL A 116 2.98 -8.38 -6.45
N ALA A 117 2.85 -7.06 -6.25
CA ALA A 117 1.68 -6.31 -6.72
C ALA A 117 1.54 -6.33 -8.25
N PHE A 118 2.65 -6.11 -8.98
CA PHE A 118 2.69 -6.21 -10.44
C PHE A 118 2.28 -7.60 -10.95
N ASP A 119 2.84 -8.65 -10.35
CA ASP A 119 2.51 -10.05 -10.70
C ASP A 119 1.05 -10.38 -10.40
N GLN A 120 0.45 -9.80 -9.35
CA GLN A 120 -0.96 -10.01 -9.02
C GLN A 120 -1.89 -9.29 -10.00
N LEU A 121 -1.54 -8.06 -10.41
CA LEU A 121 -2.32 -7.26 -11.34
C LEU A 121 -2.24 -7.79 -12.78
N PHE A 122 -1.03 -8.04 -13.27
CA PHE A 122 -0.80 -8.36 -14.67
C PHE A 122 -0.48 -9.84 -14.89
N GLY A 123 0.10 -10.52 -13.90
CA GLY A 123 0.57 -11.90 -13.98
C GLY A 123 -0.52 -12.98 -14.06
N ALA A 124 -1.80 -12.62 -14.04
CA ALA A 124 -2.95 -13.52 -14.20
C ALA A 124 -3.11 -14.00 -15.66
N GLY A 125 -2.12 -14.74 -16.15
CA GLY A 125 -2.11 -15.35 -17.48
C GLY A 125 -1.07 -16.46 -17.52
N GLY A 126 -1.49 -17.70 -17.25
CA GLY A 126 -0.64 -18.89 -17.29
C GLY A 126 -0.67 -19.76 -16.04
N THR A 127 -0.29 -21.02 -16.20
CA THR A 127 -0.08 -22.08 -15.20
C THR A 127 0.98 -21.70 -14.16
N ALA A 128 1.00 -22.37 -13.01
CA ALA A 128 2.01 -22.13 -11.97
C ALA A 128 3.44 -22.33 -12.49
N GLU A 129 3.67 -23.30 -13.39
CA GLU A 129 4.92 -23.46 -14.11
C GLU A 129 5.26 -22.26 -15.00
N GLU A 130 4.32 -21.75 -15.79
CA GLU A 130 4.54 -20.56 -16.63
C GLU A 130 4.88 -19.35 -15.77
N ARG A 131 4.19 -19.15 -14.63
CA ARG A 131 4.53 -18.07 -13.68
C ARG A 131 5.92 -18.22 -13.09
N ALA A 132 6.33 -19.44 -12.74
CA ALA A 132 7.66 -19.72 -12.22
C ALA A 132 8.75 -19.68 -13.30
N SER A 133 8.40 -19.90 -14.57
CA SER A 133 9.29 -19.71 -15.72
C SER A 133 9.48 -18.21 -16.00
N ARG A 134 8.41 -17.40 -15.99
CA ARG A 134 8.45 -15.93 -16.16
C ARG A 134 9.44 -15.29 -15.21
N ARG A 135 9.36 -15.64 -13.92
CA ARG A 135 10.29 -15.14 -12.88
C ARG A 135 11.75 -15.56 -13.10
N ARG A 136 12.01 -16.61 -13.88
CA ARG A 136 13.37 -17.11 -14.16
C ARG A 136 13.96 -16.55 -15.44
N THR A 137 13.14 -16.17 -16.41
CA THR A 137 13.60 -15.69 -17.73
C THR A 137 13.73 -14.18 -17.81
N ASP A 138 13.31 -13.43 -16.78
CA ASP A 138 13.28 -11.96 -16.75
C ASP A 138 12.63 -11.35 -18.02
N SER A 139 11.73 -12.13 -18.64
CA SER A 139 11.00 -11.73 -19.84
C SER A 139 9.76 -10.96 -19.42
N SER A 140 9.50 -9.85 -20.12
CA SER A 140 8.37 -8.99 -19.82
C SER A 140 7.08 -9.78 -19.96
N ILE A 141 6.12 -9.52 -19.09
CA ILE A 141 4.79 -10.12 -19.24
C ILE A 141 4.16 -9.80 -20.60
N LEU A 142 4.49 -8.63 -21.15
CA LEU A 142 3.99 -8.17 -22.44
C LEU A 142 4.52 -9.01 -23.61
N ASP A 143 5.71 -9.60 -23.47
CA ASP A 143 6.31 -10.44 -24.52
C ASP A 143 5.43 -11.67 -24.80
N TRP A 144 4.69 -12.16 -23.79
CA TRP A 144 3.85 -13.35 -23.87
C TRP A 144 2.46 -13.12 -24.44
N ILE A 145 1.95 -11.88 -24.38
CA ILE A 145 0.62 -11.52 -24.92
C ILE A 145 0.71 -10.81 -26.28
N THR A 146 1.89 -10.82 -26.90
CA THR A 146 2.16 -10.09 -28.15
C THR A 146 1.17 -10.48 -29.26
N ASP A 147 0.84 -11.77 -29.38
CA ASP A 147 -0.07 -12.28 -30.41
C ASP A 147 -1.54 -11.91 -30.13
N GLU A 148 -1.99 -11.99 -28.88
CA GLU A 148 -3.30 -11.52 -28.41
C GLU A 148 -3.47 -10.02 -28.67
N VAL A 149 -2.45 -9.23 -28.31
CA VAL A 149 -2.42 -7.78 -28.54
C VAL A 149 -2.46 -7.47 -30.03
N ALA A 150 -1.69 -8.19 -30.86
CA ALA A 150 -1.70 -8.00 -32.31
C ALA A 150 -3.08 -8.30 -32.92
N ARG A 151 -3.75 -9.37 -32.46
CA ARG A 151 -5.11 -9.71 -32.87
C ARG A 151 -6.12 -8.65 -32.44
N LEU A 152 -6.06 -8.19 -31.19
CA LEU A 152 -6.94 -7.13 -30.69
C LEU A 152 -6.75 -5.83 -31.48
N LYS A 153 -5.50 -5.43 -31.77
CA LYS A 153 -5.23 -4.25 -32.59
C LYS A 153 -5.93 -4.31 -33.95
N GLN A 154 -6.05 -5.48 -34.58
CA GLN A 154 -6.74 -5.60 -35.87
C GLN A 154 -8.23 -5.22 -35.80
N THR A 155 -8.89 -5.43 -34.66
CA THR A 155 -10.31 -5.12 -34.48
C THR A 155 -10.58 -3.70 -34.00
N LEU A 156 -9.56 -3.00 -33.48
CA LEU A 156 -9.68 -1.66 -32.93
C LEU A 156 -9.56 -0.55 -34.00
N GLY A 157 -10.25 0.56 -33.77
CA GLY A 157 -10.06 1.80 -34.53
C GLY A 157 -8.76 2.54 -34.14
N PRO A 158 -8.32 3.55 -34.91
CA PRO A 158 -7.05 4.24 -34.67
C PRO A 158 -6.90 4.82 -33.25
N THR A 159 -7.96 5.44 -32.72
CA THR A 159 -7.96 6.04 -31.38
C THR A 159 -7.75 4.99 -30.28
N ASP A 160 -8.46 3.86 -30.35
CA ASP A 160 -8.34 2.81 -29.34
C ASP A 160 -7.02 2.05 -29.44
N ARG A 161 -6.46 1.92 -30.67
CA ARG A 161 -5.11 1.40 -30.86
C ARG A 161 -4.06 2.25 -30.16
N ASN A 162 -4.18 3.58 -30.23
CA ASN A 162 -3.27 4.48 -29.55
C ASN A 162 -3.39 4.34 -28.04
N ARG A 163 -4.61 4.35 -27.48
CA ARG A 163 -4.84 4.11 -26.05
C ARG A 163 -4.25 2.79 -25.56
N LEU A 164 -4.43 1.72 -26.34
CA LEU A 164 -3.85 0.42 -26.02
C LEU A 164 -2.32 0.46 -26.06
N ASN A 165 -1.71 1.17 -27.02
CA ASN A 165 -0.26 1.32 -27.07
C ASN A 165 0.25 2.08 -25.84
N ASP A 166 -0.36 3.21 -25.51
CA ASP A 166 0.01 4.04 -24.36
C ASP A 166 -0.04 3.20 -23.07
N TYR A 167 -1.13 2.46 -22.86
CA TYR A 167 -1.26 1.55 -21.71
C TYR A 167 -0.17 0.46 -21.67
N LEU A 168 0.13 -0.19 -22.80
CA LEU A 168 1.15 -1.23 -22.85
C LEU A 168 2.56 -0.65 -22.61
N ASP A 169 2.82 0.56 -23.09
CA ASP A 169 4.07 1.27 -22.84
C ASP A 169 4.21 1.64 -21.36
N ASP A 170 3.13 2.10 -20.71
CA ASP A 170 3.11 2.40 -19.28
C ASP A 170 3.35 1.14 -18.43
N VAL A 171 2.68 0.02 -18.73
CA VAL A 171 2.92 -1.27 -18.06
C VAL A 171 4.40 -1.66 -18.16
N ARG A 172 5.00 -1.52 -19.36
CA ARG A 172 6.40 -1.85 -19.59
C ARG A 172 7.35 -0.96 -18.80
N GLU A 173 7.04 0.32 -18.69
CA GLU A 173 7.89 1.28 -17.99
C GLU A 173 7.88 1.04 -16.47
N ILE A 174 6.72 0.71 -15.89
CA ILE A 174 6.64 0.29 -14.48
C ILE A 174 7.45 -1.00 -14.26
N GLU A 175 7.31 -2.00 -15.14
CA GLU A 175 8.07 -3.25 -15.02
C GLU A 175 9.58 -2.99 -15.04
N ARG A 176 10.07 -2.12 -15.94
CA ARG A 176 11.48 -1.70 -15.99
C ARG A 176 11.91 -0.95 -14.73
N ARG A 177 11.04 -0.12 -14.16
CA ARG A 177 11.31 0.56 -12.88
C ARG A 177 11.52 -0.46 -11.76
N ILE A 178 10.64 -1.46 -11.67
CA ILE A 178 10.75 -2.57 -10.70
C ILE A 178 12.06 -3.35 -10.93
N GLN A 179 12.39 -3.70 -12.18
CA GLN A 179 13.65 -4.39 -12.50
C GLN A 179 14.89 -3.58 -12.10
N ARG A 180 14.88 -2.26 -12.28
CA ARG A 180 15.97 -1.38 -11.83
C ARG A 180 16.13 -1.39 -10.31
N ILE A 181 15.02 -1.36 -9.56
CA ILE A 181 15.03 -1.49 -8.10
C ILE A 181 15.65 -2.83 -7.69
N GLU A 182 15.22 -3.93 -8.30
CA GLU A 182 15.72 -5.28 -8.03
C GLU A 182 17.23 -5.40 -8.32
N LEU A 183 17.68 -4.83 -9.44
CA LEU A 183 19.10 -4.81 -9.83
C LEU A 183 19.95 -3.97 -8.87
N GLN A 184 19.46 -2.80 -8.48
CA GLN A 184 20.14 -1.95 -7.50
C GLN A 184 20.25 -2.66 -6.14
N ASN A 185 19.16 -3.29 -5.69
CA ASN A 185 19.12 -3.99 -4.41
C ASN A 185 19.96 -5.28 -4.39
N THR A 186 20.29 -5.84 -5.56
CA THR A 186 21.17 -7.01 -5.71
C THR A 186 22.61 -6.67 -6.11
N SER A 187 22.93 -5.38 -6.28
CA SER A 187 24.26 -4.91 -6.69
C SER A 187 25.38 -5.21 -5.69
N GLY A 188 25.03 -5.45 -4.42
CA GLY A 188 25.99 -5.59 -3.32
C GLY A 188 26.34 -4.27 -2.62
N GLU A 189 25.84 -3.14 -3.12
CA GLU A 189 25.96 -1.85 -2.43
C GLU A 189 25.18 -1.85 -1.10
N PRO A 190 25.63 -1.11 -0.08
CA PRO A 190 24.91 -1.00 1.19
C PRO A 190 23.50 -0.45 0.99
N ARG A 191 22.51 -1.18 1.52
CA ARG A 191 21.10 -0.76 1.53
C ARG A 191 20.75 -0.01 2.79
N GLU A 192 19.87 0.98 2.68
CA GLU A 192 19.24 1.63 3.84
C GLU A 192 18.27 0.68 4.54
N LEU A 193 17.63 -0.23 3.78
CA LEU A 193 16.71 -1.25 4.28
C LEU A 193 17.26 -2.66 3.99
N PRO A 194 18.31 -3.12 4.70
CA PRO A 194 19.00 -4.38 4.38
C PRO A 194 18.11 -5.63 4.54
N GLU A 195 17.11 -5.59 5.42
CA GLU A 195 16.18 -6.71 5.66
C GLU A 195 14.95 -6.69 4.73
N ALA A 196 14.77 -5.64 3.93
CA ALA A 196 13.63 -5.57 3.03
C ALA A 196 13.80 -6.54 1.84
N PRO A 197 12.70 -7.10 1.31
CA PRO A 197 12.73 -7.87 0.07
C PRO A 197 13.42 -7.12 -1.07
N ILE A 198 13.98 -7.87 -2.02
CA ILE A 198 14.74 -7.31 -3.15
C ILE A 198 13.89 -6.36 -4.01
N GLY A 199 12.58 -6.60 -4.15
CA GLY A 199 11.70 -5.71 -4.93
C GLY A 199 11.32 -4.42 -4.21
N VAL A 200 11.59 -4.29 -2.91
CA VAL A 200 11.21 -3.12 -2.10
C VAL A 200 12.28 -2.03 -2.23
N PRO A 201 11.95 -0.82 -2.72
CA PRO A 201 12.88 0.29 -2.76
C PRO A 201 13.32 0.74 -1.37
N ASP A 202 14.55 1.21 -1.26
CA ASP A 202 15.05 1.86 -0.05
C ASP A 202 14.37 3.23 0.12
N SER A 203 14.21 3.98 -0.98
CA SER A 203 13.55 5.29 -1.00
C SER A 203 12.06 5.19 -0.73
N PHE A 204 11.57 5.96 0.25
CA PHE A 204 10.15 6.03 0.59
C PHE A 204 9.33 6.55 -0.57
N ARG A 205 9.77 7.66 -1.16
CA ARG A 205 9.10 8.31 -2.28
C ARG A 205 9.01 7.38 -3.47
N GLU A 206 10.12 6.71 -3.83
CA GLU A 206 10.13 5.79 -4.98
C GLU A 206 9.17 4.63 -4.76
N HIS A 207 9.10 4.10 -3.54
CA HIS A 207 8.18 3.02 -3.19
C HIS A 207 6.71 3.47 -3.24
N VAL A 208 6.40 4.67 -2.75
CA VAL A 208 5.05 5.24 -2.83
C VAL A 208 4.64 5.49 -4.27
N GLU A 209 5.52 6.11 -5.07
CA GLU A 209 5.24 6.43 -6.47
C GLU A 209 5.01 5.17 -7.31
N VAL A 210 5.85 4.13 -7.19
CA VAL A 210 5.63 2.89 -7.96
C VAL A 210 4.33 2.18 -7.55
N MET A 211 3.95 2.24 -6.27
CA MET A 211 2.66 1.70 -5.81
C MET A 211 1.47 2.52 -6.32
N PHE A 212 1.62 3.84 -6.50
CA PHE A 212 0.61 4.68 -7.15
C PHE A 212 0.50 4.40 -8.65
N ASP A 213 1.63 4.21 -9.35
CA ASP A 213 1.62 3.87 -10.77
C ASP A 213 0.86 2.55 -11.02
N LEU A 214 1.10 1.53 -10.18
CA LEU A 214 0.38 0.26 -10.22
C LEU A 214 -1.13 0.43 -9.98
N GLN A 215 -1.52 1.29 -9.04
CA GLN A 215 -2.92 1.63 -8.78
C GLN A 215 -3.56 2.29 -10.01
N ALA A 216 -2.89 3.27 -10.61
CA ALA A 216 -3.38 4.00 -11.77
C ALA A 216 -3.63 3.06 -12.96
N LEU A 217 -2.68 2.17 -13.27
CA LEU A 217 -2.85 1.20 -14.35
C LEU A 217 -3.96 0.19 -14.09
N ALA A 218 -4.10 -0.26 -12.84
CA ALA A 218 -5.20 -1.14 -12.47
C ALA A 218 -6.57 -0.48 -12.67
N PHE A 219 -6.70 0.81 -12.34
CA PHE A 219 -7.92 1.57 -12.60
C PHE A 219 -8.16 1.79 -14.10
N MET A 220 -7.13 2.11 -14.88
CA MET A 220 -7.25 2.31 -16.34
C MET A 220 -7.73 1.05 -17.08
N SER A 221 -7.48 -0.12 -16.52
CA SER A 221 -7.85 -1.43 -17.10
C SER A 221 -9.00 -2.14 -16.38
N ASP A 222 -9.67 -1.47 -15.43
CA ASP A 222 -10.76 -2.02 -14.60
C ASP A 222 -10.40 -3.37 -13.95
N LEU A 223 -9.13 -3.54 -13.54
CA LEU A 223 -8.64 -4.76 -12.88
C LEU A 223 -9.15 -4.87 -11.44
N THR A 224 -9.22 -3.73 -10.74
CA THR A 224 -9.83 -3.57 -9.42
C THR A 224 -10.35 -2.14 -9.29
N ARG A 225 -11.40 -1.97 -8.49
CA ARG A 225 -11.95 -0.65 -8.11
C ARG A 225 -11.61 -0.25 -6.68
N VAL A 226 -10.95 -1.13 -5.92
CA VAL A 226 -10.71 -0.94 -4.49
C VAL A 226 -9.25 -1.20 -4.18
N PHE A 227 -8.61 -0.18 -3.61
CA PHE A 227 -7.28 -0.29 -3.00
C PHE A 227 -7.34 0.17 -1.55
N SER A 228 -6.57 -0.51 -0.71
CA SER A 228 -6.25 -0.06 0.64
C SER A 228 -4.74 0.11 0.72
N PHE A 229 -4.27 1.36 0.82
CA PHE A 229 -2.84 1.66 0.76
C PHE A 229 -2.33 2.30 2.06
N LYS A 230 -1.54 1.53 2.81
CA LYS A 230 -0.95 1.96 4.08
C LYS A 230 0.48 2.45 3.88
N MET A 231 0.64 3.78 3.86
CA MET A 231 1.95 4.41 3.62
C MET A 231 2.89 4.38 4.83
N GLY A 232 2.40 4.18 6.05
CA GLY A 232 3.28 4.12 7.23
C GLY A 232 2.60 3.46 8.44
N ARG A 233 3.42 3.05 9.42
CA ARG A 233 2.96 2.58 10.73
C ARG A 233 3.09 3.70 11.75
N ASP A 234 2.15 3.76 12.68
CA ASP A 234 2.12 4.77 13.73
C ASP A 234 3.34 4.71 14.67
N ALA A 235 3.91 3.51 14.84
CA ALA A 235 5.12 3.27 15.62
C ALA A 235 6.41 3.29 14.78
N SER A 236 6.36 3.79 13.53
CA SER A 236 7.52 3.80 12.64
C SER A 236 8.66 4.66 13.19
N GLY A 237 9.85 4.07 13.30
CA GLY A 237 11.08 4.80 13.59
C GLY A 237 11.68 5.51 12.36
N ARG A 238 11.09 5.35 11.17
CA ARG A 238 11.63 5.87 9.92
C ARG A 238 11.68 7.40 9.95
N ALA A 239 12.81 7.95 9.54
CA ALA A 239 12.97 9.39 9.27
C ALA A 239 12.71 9.68 7.78
N TYR A 240 12.26 10.90 7.50
CA TYR A 240 12.02 11.39 6.14
C TYR A 240 12.75 12.71 5.93
N PRO A 241 14.07 12.70 5.70
CA PRO A 241 14.87 13.93 5.57
C PRO A 241 14.31 14.92 4.53
N GLU A 242 13.66 14.43 3.47
CA GLU A 242 13.02 15.22 2.42
C GLU A 242 11.83 16.05 2.93
N SER A 243 11.28 15.70 4.10
CA SER A 243 10.28 16.52 4.81
C SER A 243 10.88 17.76 5.49
N GLY A 244 12.20 17.88 5.55
CA GLY A 244 12.90 18.96 6.24
C GLY A 244 13.24 18.67 7.70
N THR A 245 12.99 17.46 8.20
CA THR A 245 13.45 17.00 9.52
C THR A 245 14.07 15.60 9.43
N THR A 246 15.03 15.32 10.31
CA THR A 246 15.67 14.00 10.47
C THR A 246 15.07 13.20 11.62
N ARG A 247 14.05 13.71 12.32
CA ARG A 247 13.36 12.96 13.37
C ARG A 247 12.54 11.81 12.75
N GLY A 248 12.53 10.66 13.43
CA GLY A 248 11.66 9.55 13.06
C GLY A 248 10.18 9.88 13.26
N PHE A 249 9.28 9.24 12.51
CA PHE A 249 7.83 9.48 12.55
C PHE A 249 7.24 9.36 13.95
N HIS A 250 7.40 8.18 14.57
CA HIS A 250 6.86 7.88 15.89
C HIS A 250 7.38 8.85 16.97
N PRO A 251 8.70 9.06 17.16
CA PRO A 251 9.17 10.02 18.17
C PRO A 251 8.76 11.46 17.87
N ALA A 252 8.49 11.84 16.60
CA ALA A 252 7.96 13.16 16.27
C ALA A 252 6.50 13.35 16.72
N SER A 253 5.69 12.29 16.71
CA SER A 253 4.30 12.33 17.19
C SER A 253 4.17 12.59 18.70
N HIS A 254 5.19 12.24 19.51
CA HIS A 254 5.24 12.50 20.95
C HIS A 254 5.68 13.94 21.27
N HIS A 255 4.99 14.93 20.69
CA HIS A 255 5.36 16.35 20.78
C HIS A 255 5.02 17.00 22.13
N GLY A 256 4.11 16.41 22.92
CA GLY A 256 3.74 16.89 24.25
C GLY A 256 3.15 18.31 24.24
N GLU A 257 2.32 18.61 23.23
CA GLU A 257 1.71 19.93 23.00
C GLU A 257 2.69 21.11 22.89
N ARG A 258 3.98 20.84 22.62
CA ARG A 258 4.96 21.91 22.38
C ARG A 258 4.85 22.37 20.94
N GLU A 259 4.45 23.63 20.73
CA GLU A 259 4.22 24.23 19.40
C GLU A 259 5.35 23.93 18.39
N GLU A 260 6.61 24.14 18.78
CA GLU A 260 7.78 23.82 17.93
C GLU A 260 7.79 22.37 17.44
N ARG A 261 7.47 21.41 18.32
CA ARG A 261 7.46 19.98 17.98
C ARG A 261 6.22 19.59 17.19
N VAL A 262 5.08 20.24 17.42
CA VAL A 262 3.88 20.09 16.61
C VAL A 262 4.17 20.51 15.16
N LEU A 263 4.79 21.67 14.98
CA LEU A 263 5.18 22.17 13.66
C LEU A 263 6.22 21.28 12.97
N GLU A 264 7.17 20.73 13.73
CA GLU A 264 8.12 19.74 13.21
C GLU A 264 7.42 18.44 12.76
N PHE A 265 6.47 17.91 13.54
CA PHE A 265 5.70 16.74 13.11
C PHE A 265 4.82 17.05 11.90
N ALA A 266 4.29 18.28 11.82
CA ALA A 266 3.50 18.74 10.68
C ALA A 266 4.30 18.74 9.36
N THR A 267 5.64 18.92 9.38
CA THR A 267 6.43 18.84 8.15
C THR A 267 6.46 17.42 7.58
N ILE A 268 6.56 16.40 8.43
CA ILE A 268 6.50 14.99 8.01
C ILE A 268 5.12 14.67 7.41
N ASN A 269 4.04 15.07 8.09
CA ASN A 269 2.67 14.89 7.59
C ASN A 269 2.45 15.63 6.26
N THR A 270 2.98 16.84 6.13
CA THR A 270 2.94 17.62 4.88
C THR A 270 3.67 16.89 3.76
N TYR A 271 4.83 16.31 4.05
CA TYR A 271 5.57 15.49 3.07
C TYR A 271 4.76 14.28 2.61
N HIS A 272 4.15 13.51 3.52
CA HIS A 272 3.28 12.38 3.14
C HIS A 272 2.12 12.82 2.25
N VAL A 273 1.39 13.88 2.63
CA VAL A 273 0.28 14.41 1.82
C VAL A 273 0.77 14.97 0.49
N SER A 274 1.99 15.51 0.41
CA SER A 274 2.59 16.03 -0.83
C SER A 274 2.85 14.97 -1.90
N LEU A 275 2.77 13.67 -1.56
CA LEU A 275 2.88 12.57 -2.51
C LEU A 275 1.53 12.26 -3.19
N ILE A 276 0.40 12.62 -2.59
CA ILE A 276 -0.94 12.36 -3.16
C ILE A 276 -1.14 13.05 -4.52
N PRO A 277 -0.70 14.31 -4.74
CA PRO A 277 -0.77 14.94 -6.06
C PRO A 277 -0.01 14.23 -7.19
N TYR A 278 0.88 13.27 -6.89
CA TYR A 278 1.51 12.45 -7.92
C TYR A 278 0.52 11.44 -8.51
N PHE A 279 -0.39 10.91 -7.67
CA PHE A 279 -1.38 9.92 -8.06
C PHE A 279 -2.61 10.54 -8.75
N LEU A 280 -2.99 11.76 -8.36
CA LEU A 280 -4.16 12.48 -8.86
C LEU A 280 -3.91 13.18 -10.21
#